data_AF-A0A562LI44-F1
#
_entry.id   AF-A0A562LI44-F1
#
_cell.length_a   1.000
_cell.length_b   1.000
_cell.length_c   1.000
_cell.angle_alpha   90.00
_cell.angle_beta   90.00
_cell.angle_gamma   90.00
#
_symmetry.space_group_name_H-M   'P 1'
#
loop_
_entity.id
_entity.type
_entity.pdbx_description
1 polymer ?
#
loop_
_entity_poly.entity_id
_entity_poly.type
_entity_poly.pdbx_seq_one_letter_code
_entity_poly.pdbx_strand_id
1 'polypeptide(L)'
;MKHNTYTEHFQKTYNNTPYYRKDMAWDDYEPAYRYAENSYNTRAGRTFDQIENDLERGWDKARATSRLAWNEAKEAVRDGWHMLERAMPGDADRDGR
;
A
#
# COMPACT_ATOMS: atom_id res chain seq x y z
N MET A 1 -3.15 21.51 -3.10
CA MET A 1 -2.88 20.10 -3.48
C MET A 1 -2.32 19.41 -2.25
N LYS A 2 -3.11 18.57 -1.56
CA LYS A 2 -2.71 17.90 -0.31
C LYS A 2 -2.96 16.41 -0.49
N HIS A 3 -1.91 15.64 -0.76
CA HIS A 3 -1.69 14.22 -0.42
C HIS A 3 -0.21 13.87 -0.73
N ASN A 4 0.73 14.73 -0.36
CA ASN A 4 2.16 14.44 -0.55
C ASN A 4 2.75 13.64 0.62
N THR A 5 2.08 13.64 1.78
CA THR A 5 2.65 13.08 3.02
C THR A 5 2.71 11.56 3.06
N TYR A 6 1.78 10.87 2.40
CA TYR A 6 1.73 9.40 2.38
C TYR A 6 2.90 8.83 1.57
N THR A 7 3.02 9.26 0.31
CA THR A 7 4.10 8.84 -0.58
C THR A 7 5.46 9.33 -0.08
N GLU A 8 5.57 10.56 0.44
CA GLU A 8 6.81 11.07 1.06
C GLU A 8 7.25 10.25 2.28
N HIS A 9 6.30 9.75 3.09
CA HIS A 9 6.62 8.88 4.22
C HIS A 9 7.31 7.61 3.72
N PHE A 10 6.67 6.90 2.79
CA PHE A 10 7.21 5.67 2.24
C PHE A 10 8.49 5.88 1.44
N GLN A 11 8.64 7.00 0.73
CA GLN A 11 9.88 7.32 0.03
C GLN A 11 11.10 7.36 0.96
N LYS A 12 10.90 7.75 2.23
CA LYS A 12 11.97 7.81 3.23
C LYS A 12 12.19 6.49 3.97
N THR A 13 11.20 5.60 3.98
CA THR A 13 11.20 4.41 4.84
C THR A 13 11.19 3.08 4.10
N TYR A 14 10.83 3.03 2.81
CA TYR A 14 10.68 1.79 2.04
C TYR A 14 11.92 0.89 2.10
N ASN A 15 13.11 1.49 2.11
CA ASN A 15 14.39 0.79 2.15
C ASN A 15 14.75 0.19 3.51
N ASN A 16 14.01 0.53 4.58
CA ASN A 16 14.17 -0.01 5.93
C ASN A 16 13.15 -1.13 6.23
N THR A 17 12.38 -1.54 5.23
CA THR A 17 11.32 -2.55 5.39
C THR A 17 11.87 -3.97 5.19
N PRO A 18 11.23 -5.00 5.78
CA PRO A 18 11.67 -6.39 5.59
C PRO A 18 11.57 -6.89 4.15
N TYR A 19 10.72 -6.26 3.33
CA TYR A 19 10.47 -6.61 1.93
C TYR A 19 11.32 -5.79 0.95
N TYR A 20 12.21 -4.93 1.45
CA TYR A 20 13.12 -4.18 0.59
C TYR A 20 14.14 -5.10 -0.07
N ARG A 21 14.28 -4.95 -1.39
CA ARG A 21 15.30 -5.61 -2.19
C ARG A 21 16.37 -4.60 -2.61
N LYS A 22 17.64 -4.94 -2.41
CA LYS A 22 18.78 -4.03 -2.66
C LYS A 22 18.98 -3.62 -4.13
N ASP A 23 18.42 -4.39 -5.06
CA ASP A 23 18.45 -4.15 -6.51
C ASP A 23 17.27 -3.29 -7.02
N MET A 24 16.36 -2.92 -6.11
CA MET A 24 15.17 -2.14 -6.40
C MET A 24 15.32 -0.71 -5.87
N ALA A 25 14.74 0.23 -6.60
CA ALA A 25 14.75 1.64 -6.26
C ALA A 25 13.34 2.11 -5.89
N TRP A 26 13.23 3.35 -5.40
CA TRP A 26 11.96 3.96 -5.08
C TRP A 26 10.92 3.83 -6.20
N ASP A 27 11.32 4.05 -7.46
CA ASP A 27 10.44 3.97 -8.64
C ASP A 27 9.82 2.57 -8.85
N ASP A 28 10.41 1.52 -8.26
CA ASP A 28 9.83 0.19 -8.26
C ASP A 28 8.76 0.01 -7.18
N TYR A 29 8.88 0.71 -6.06
CA TYR A 29 7.98 0.61 -4.90
C TYR A 29 6.87 1.66 -4.91
N GLU A 30 7.11 2.85 -5.46
CA GLU A 30 6.14 3.94 -5.52
C GLU A 30 4.79 3.49 -6.11
N PRO A 31 4.75 2.73 -7.22
CA PRO A 31 3.47 2.28 -7.78
C PRO A 31 2.69 1.37 -6.82
N ALA A 32 3.35 0.59 -5.97
CA ALA A 32 2.70 -0.28 -4.99
C ALA A 32 2.01 0.55 -3.88
N TYR A 33 2.70 1.53 -3.32
CA TYR A 33 2.10 2.42 -2.32
C TYR A 33 0.97 3.26 -2.90
N ARG A 34 1.17 3.84 -4.10
CA ARG A 34 0.09 4.57 -4.79
C ARG A 34 -1.09 3.68 -5.10
N TYR A 35 -0.85 2.41 -5.43
CA TYR A 35 -1.92 1.46 -5.67
C TYR A 35 -2.72 1.14 -4.40
N ALA A 36 -2.06 1.04 -3.25
CA ALA A 36 -2.74 0.92 -1.95
C ALA A 36 -3.64 2.13 -1.67
N GLU A 37 -3.11 3.36 -1.78
CA GLU A 37 -3.86 4.60 -1.57
C GLU A 37 -5.08 4.71 -2.49
N ASN A 38 -4.89 4.48 -3.79
CA ASN A 38 -5.98 4.51 -4.76
C ASN A 38 -7.04 3.45 -4.48
N SER A 39 -6.63 2.24 -4.09
CA SER A 39 -7.56 1.14 -3.81
C SER A 39 -8.33 1.38 -2.52
N TYR A 40 -7.67 1.93 -1.50
CA TYR A 40 -8.26 2.18 -0.18
C TYR A 40 -9.46 3.13 -0.25
N ASN A 41 -9.37 4.20 -1.05
CA ASN A 41 -10.46 5.16 -1.25
C ASN A 41 -11.78 4.52 -1.72
N THR A 42 -11.74 3.37 -2.39
CA THR A 42 -12.92 2.69 -2.92
C THR A 42 -13.34 1.45 -2.13
N ARG A 43 -12.51 1.04 -1.15
CA ARG A 43 -12.64 -0.25 -0.44
C ARG A 43 -12.43 -0.12 1.07
N ALA A 44 -12.51 1.10 1.60
CA ALA A 44 -12.43 1.36 3.03
C ALA A 44 -13.43 0.48 3.81
N GLY A 45 -13.03 0.03 5.02
CA GLY A 45 -13.81 -0.89 5.85
C GLY A 45 -13.63 -2.38 5.54
N ARG A 46 -12.86 -2.74 4.52
CA ARG A 46 -12.43 -4.13 4.26
C ARG A 46 -11.03 -4.38 4.78
N THR A 47 -10.74 -5.62 5.17
CA THR A 47 -9.36 -6.00 5.49
C THR A 47 -8.55 -6.23 4.22
N PHE A 48 -7.22 -6.07 4.31
CA PHE A 48 -6.32 -6.37 3.19
C PHE A 48 -6.54 -7.78 2.64
N ASP A 49 -6.65 -8.79 3.51
CA ASP A 49 -6.81 -10.19 3.12
C ASP A 49 -8.10 -10.43 2.31
N GLN A 50 -9.17 -9.67 2.57
CA GLN A 50 -10.43 -9.76 1.81
C GLN A 50 -10.31 -9.24 0.38
N ILE A 51 -9.39 -8.31 0.14
CA ILE A 51 -9.25 -7.64 -1.16
C ILE A 51 -7.97 -8.02 -1.90
N GLU A 52 -7.09 -8.80 -1.28
CA GLU A 52 -5.79 -9.18 -1.82
C GLU A 52 -5.91 -9.75 -3.24
N ASN A 53 -6.81 -10.72 -3.43
CA ASN A 53 -7.04 -11.36 -4.73
C ASN A 53 -7.48 -10.33 -5.80
N ASP A 54 -8.26 -9.32 -5.41
CA ASP A 54 -8.70 -8.28 -6.33
C ASP A 54 -7.57 -7.30 -6.64
N LEU A 55 -6.71 -7.02 -5.66
CA LEU A 55 -5.53 -6.18 -5.82
C LEU A 55 -4.53 -6.86 -6.76
N GLU A 56 -4.28 -8.15 -6.57
CA GLU A 56 -3.42 -8.97 -7.42
C GLU A 56 -3.83 -8.86 -8.89
N ARG A 57 -5.12 -9.11 -9.19
CA ARG A 57 -5.65 -9.04 -10.57
C ARG A 57 -5.51 -7.65 -11.20
N GLY A 58 -5.43 -6.59 -10.40
CA GLY A 58 -5.25 -5.23 -10.88
C GLY A 58 -3.79 -4.78 -10.96
N TRP A 59 -2.85 -5.50 -10.36
CA TRP A 59 -1.46 -5.07 -10.23
C TRP A 59 -0.78 -4.83 -11.57
N ASP A 60 -0.96 -5.73 -12.55
CA ASP A 60 -0.34 -5.59 -13.87
C ASP A 60 -0.72 -4.29 -14.58
N LYS A 61 -1.91 -3.75 -14.29
CA LYS A 61 -2.38 -2.47 -14.83
C LYS A 61 -1.89 -1.28 -14.00
N ALA A 62 -1.71 -1.46 -12.70
CA ALA A 62 -1.33 -0.41 -11.77
C ALA A 62 0.19 -0.20 -11.67
N ARG A 63 0.99 -1.23 -11.91
CA ARG A 63 2.45 -1.24 -11.67
C ARG A 63 3.24 -0.24 -12.52
N ALA A 64 2.66 0.24 -13.62
CA ALA A 64 3.31 1.16 -14.56
C ALA A 64 4.71 0.66 -14.98
N THR A 65 5.78 1.38 -14.62
CA THR A 65 7.17 1.03 -14.90
C THR A 65 7.84 0.19 -13.81
N SER A 66 7.12 -0.15 -12.72
CA SER A 66 7.67 -0.98 -11.64
C SER A 66 8.10 -2.35 -12.15
N ARG A 67 9.28 -2.77 -11.69
CA ARG A 67 9.83 -4.09 -11.97
C ARG A 67 9.29 -5.18 -11.04
N LEU A 68 8.57 -4.81 -9.97
CA LEU A 68 8.08 -5.75 -8.97
C LEU A 68 6.95 -6.63 -9.53
N ALA A 69 7.08 -7.94 -9.35
CA ALA A 69 5.97 -8.87 -9.49
C ALA A 69 4.98 -8.70 -8.33
N TRP A 70 3.74 -9.20 -8.48
CA TRP A 70 2.73 -9.08 -7.41
C TRP A 70 3.24 -9.58 -6.05
N ASN A 71 3.87 -10.75 -6.01
CA ASN A 71 4.38 -11.32 -4.76
C ASN A 71 5.42 -10.43 -4.05
N GLU A 72 6.11 -9.57 -4.79
CA GLU A 72 7.09 -8.63 -4.24
C GLU A 72 6.42 -7.30 -3.86
N ALA A 73 5.52 -6.81 -4.71
CA ALA A 73 4.78 -5.57 -4.48
C ALA A 73 3.75 -5.69 -3.35
N LYS A 74 3.13 -6.87 -3.16
CA LYS A 74 2.06 -7.13 -2.19
C LYS A 74 2.41 -6.62 -0.80
N GLU A 75 3.63 -6.85 -0.33
CA GLU A 75 4.04 -6.42 1.01
C GLU A 75 4.09 -4.89 1.14
N ALA A 76 4.54 -4.18 0.10
CA ALA A 76 4.48 -2.72 0.05
C ALA A 76 3.04 -2.19 -0.05
N VAL A 77 2.19 -2.84 -0.86
CA VAL A 77 0.75 -2.50 -0.94
C VAL A 77 0.09 -2.69 0.42
N ARG A 78 0.41 -3.78 1.14
CA ARG A 78 -0.15 -4.12 2.46
C ARG A 78 0.29 -3.13 3.54
N ASP A 79 1.56 -2.79 3.58
CA ASP A 79 2.10 -1.80 4.51
C ASP A 79 1.44 -0.43 4.30
N GLY A 80 1.33 -0.04 3.02
CA GLY A 80 0.59 1.12 2.59
C GLY A 80 -0.88 1.13 3.03
N TRP A 81 -1.57 0.01 2.86
CA TRP A 81 -2.96 -0.18 3.27
C TRP A 81 -3.13 -0.01 4.79
N HIS A 82 -2.28 -0.67 5.58
CA HIS A 82 -2.33 -0.60 7.03
C HIS A 82 -2.01 0.78 7.59
N MET A 83 -1.13 1.55 6.93
CA MET A 83 -0.90 2.95 7.30
C MET A 83 -2.17 3.78 7.13
N LEU A 84 -2.92 3.58 6.04
CA LEU A 84 -4.18 4.28 5.78
C LEU A 84 -5.28 3.87 6.77
N GLU A 85 -5.40 2.58 7.07
CA GLU A 85 -6.29 2.07 8.13
C GLU A 85 -6.00 2.71 9.49
N ARG A 86 -4.72 2.90 9.84
CA ARG A 86 -4.33 3.55 11.10
C ARG A 86 -4.53 5.06 11.08
N ALA A 87 -4.46 5.69 9.90
CA ALA A 87 -4.53 7.14 9.74
C ALA A 87 -5.97 7.69 9.65
N MET A 88 -6.96 6.87 9.29
CA MET A 88 -8.37 7.26 9.31
C MET A 88 -9.02 6.86 10.64
N PRO A 89 -9.41 7.80 11.51
CA PRO A 89 -10.26 7.51 12.65
C PRO A 89 -11.71 7.48 12.16
N GLY A 90 -12.22 6.27 11.93
CA GLY A 90 -13.65 5.99 11.83
C GLY A 90 -13.86 4.59 12.42
N ASP A 91 -14.62 4.49 13.51
CA ASP A 91 -15.19 3.22 14.00
C ASP A 91 -14.20 2.22 14.65
N ALA A 92 -13.05 2.71 15.15
CA ALA A 92 -12.32 2.01 16.22
C ALA A 92 -12.92 2.26 17.62
N ASP A 93 -14.22 2.58 17.67
CA ASP A 93 -15.09 2.46 18.84
C ASP A 93 -15.20 0.96 19.13
N ARG A 94 -14.18 0.42 19.81
CA ARG A 94 -14.30 -0.84 20.52
C ARG A 94 -15.33 -0.64 21.62
N ASP A 95 -16.61 -0.87 21.35
CA ASP A 95 -17.58 -1.30 22.36
C ASP A 95 -17.35 -2.79 22.67
N GLY A 96 -16.18 -3.08 23.26
CA GLY A 96 -15.71 -4.44 23.44
C GLY A 96 -15.00 -4.69 24.76
N ARG A 97 -15.68 -4.36 25.86
CA ARG A 97 -15.32 -4.56 27.29
C ARG A 97 -14.34 -3.60 27.96
#